data_AF-A0A7J2VCP0-F1
#
_entry.id   AF-A0A7J2VCP0-F1
#
_cell.length_a   1.000
_cell.length_b   1.000
_cell.length_c   1.000
_cell.angle_alpha   90.00
_cell.angle_beta   90.00
_cell.angle_gamma   90.00
#
_symmetry.space_group_name_H-M   'P 1'
#
loop_
_entity.id
_entity.type
_entity.pdbx_description
1 polymer ?
#
loop_
_entity_poly.entity_id
_entity_poly.type
_entity_poly.pdbx_seq_one_letter_code
_entity_poly.pdbx_strand_id
1 'polypeptide(L)'
;MTSSRYVLTAYPFTANYEGREIVVARVSEINLNRLISLISSQKLLYAKPRRDPDSTKYIIHILGDTNPLSDELRELGVELELKQMSEIPDADDIISQAAYIALRGKLYEKGYRRGASSKLYKPSQDNIVYTDKTRVLHVYKAMVTGLDKIGNDYHLFIDASRKLEFTMSIPELEEKGVIGESSFDIDWLKIAGTPVSFYIVDDLNLKKLLEEGYRDKILKHTREVLNYLANTKRIDRKLDVANLDVEDLFEYALIPRSKKLERELYAHGLLLRYPEKNIGVVFLPKSTLTPVASLDNVKKIIPGSIESIIEKLHIPPVDRYWEIKDFIDKQVNEVEIEGLHVNIIREPREEPSTGLAKLRYIKLEFETTSGNELYLSVIRWNPKDKIQQYAERVKLLVLIIGRFDNDIKKLIEDLEKYGVEIEHRKLEPLTREENLENTIKKQIND
;
A
#
# COMPACT_ATOMS: atom_id res chain seq x y z
N MET A 1 19.59 0.54 32.50
CA MET A 1 18.55 0.57 31.45
C MET A 1 19.04 -0.26 30.28
N THR A 2 18.50 -1.47 30.11
CA THR A 2 18.83 -2.34 28.97
C THR A 2 18.15 -1.78 27.73
N SER A 3 18.95 -1.33 26.76
CA SER A 3 18.45 -0.92 25.46
C SER A 3 17.70 -2.08 24.82
N SER A 4 16.39 -1.98 24.67
CA SER A 4 15.60 -2.94 23.91
C SER A 4 16.04 -2.85 22.45
N ARG A 5 16.88 -3.79 22.00
CA ARG A 5 17.30 -3.90 20.60
C ARG A 5 16.08 -4.30 19.79
N TYR A 6 15.68 -3.45 18.85
CA TYR A 6 14.75 -3.86 17.81
C TYR A 6 15.54 -4.74 16.83
N VAL A 7 15.19 -6.03 16.78
CA VAL A 7 15.77 -6.95 15.79
C VAL A 7 14.89 -6.88 14.55
N LEU A 8 15.34 -6.11 13.56
CA LEU A 8 14.90 -6.30 12.19
C LEU A 8 15.72 -7.48 11.66
N THR A 9 15.08 -8.57 11.29
CA THR A 9 15.78 -9.72 10.71
C THR A 9 15.96 -9.49 9.22
N ALA A 10 17.21 -9.30 8.81
CA ALA A 10 17.63 -9.19 7.43
C ALA A 10 18.23 -10.53 6.99
N TYR A 11 17.59 -11.21 6.06
CA TYR A 11 18.06 -12.50 5.55
C TYR A 11 18.80 -12.28 4.24
N PRO A 12 20.07 -12.71 4.10
CA PRO A 12 20.78 -12.60 2.83
C PRO A 12 19.96 -13.24 1.71
N PHE A 13 19.81 -12.49 0.63
CA PHE A 13 18.93 -12.80 -0.49
C PHE A 13 19.74 -12.78 -1.77
N THR A 14 19.76 -13.89 -2.48
CA THR A 14 20.45 -14.02 -3.76
C THR A 14 19.49 -14.54 -4.81
N ALA A 15 19.64 -14.03 -6.03
CA ALA A 15 18.84 -14.44 -7.17
C ALA A 15 19.75 -14.57 -8.39
N ASN A 16 19.56 -15.65 -9.14
CA ASN A 16 20.22 -15.89 -10.41
C ASN A 16 19.17 -16.17 -11.48
N TYR A 17 19.35 -15.65 -12.68
CA TYR A 17 18.45 -15.90 -13.81
C TYR A 17 19.24 -16.53 -14.96
N GLU A 18 18.86 -17.73 -15.36
CA GLU A 18 19.55 -18.49 -16.42
C GLU A 18 19.26 -17.94 -17.82
N GLY A 19 18.17 -17.19 -17.99
CA GLY A 19 17.84 -16.55 -19.26
C GLY A 19 18.80 -15.41 -19.59
N ARG A 20 19.20 -15.32 -20.86
CA ARG A 20 20.16 -14.30 -21.33
C ARG A 20 19.52 -12.96 -21.70
N GLU A 21 18.21 -12.97 -21.92
CA GLU A 21 17.47 -11.85 -22.48
C GLU A 21 16.40 -11.35 -21.51
N ILE A 22 16.22 -10.04 -21.50
CA ILE A 22 15.21 -9.34 -20.71
C ILE A 22 14.41 -8.45 -21.66
N VAL A 23 13.09 -8.56 -21.60
CA VAL A 23 12.19 -7.70 -22.36
C VAL A 23 11.94 -6.40 -21.58
N VAL A 24 12.29 -5.28 -22.18
CA VAL A 24 12.01 -3.94 -21.65
C VAL A 24 10.68 -3.48 -22.24
N ALA A 25 9.66 -3.39 -21.38
CA ALA A 25 8.33 -2.91 -21.75
C ALA A 25 8.12 -1.47 -21.25
N ARG A 26 7.77 -0.55 -22.15
CA ARG A 26 7.40 0.83 -21.81
C ARG A 26 5.90 1.04 -21.99
N VAL A 27 5.24 1.55 -20.96
CA VAL A 27 3.78 1.71 -20.95
C VAL A 27 3.35 3.03 -20.28
N SER A 28 2.23 3.60 -20.69
CA SER A 28 1.67 4.78 -20.00
C SER A 28 1.30 4.45 -18.55
N GLU A 29 1.33 5.47 -17.67
CA GLU A 29 0.91 5.33 -16.27
C GLU A 29 -0.52 4.77 -16.13
N ILE A 30 -1.41 5.16 -17.05
CA ILE A 30 -2.83 4.75 -17.09
C ILE A 30 -2.99 3.25 -17.40
N ASN A 31 -2.07 2.65 -18.16
CA ASN A 31 -2.09 1.23 -18.55
C ASN A 31 -1.17 0.34 -17.70
N LEU A 32 -0.37 0.93 -16.80
CA LEU A 32 0.63 0.21 -16.00
C LEU A 32 0.05 -0.99 -15.23
N ASN A 33 -1.06 -0.82 -14.48
CA ASN A 33 -1.59 -1.94 -13.71
C ASN A 33 -2.25 -3.01 -14.60
N ARG A 34 -2.78 -2.64 -15.78
CA ARG A 34 -3.28 -3.60 -16.78
C ARG A 34 -2.12 -4.46 -17.29
N LEU A 35 -1.00 -3.84 -17.64
CA LEU A 35 0.22 -4.55 -18.05
C LEU A 35 0.72 -5.51 -16.94
N ILE A 36 0.87 -5.03 -15.70
CA ILE A 36 1.29 -5.88 -14.57
C ILE A 36 0.34 -7.07 -14.38
N SER A 37 -0.97 -6.84 -14.51
CA SER A 37 -1.98 -7.88 -14.35
C SER A 37 -1.91 -8.92 -15.45
N LEU A 38 -1.68 -8.48 -16.69
CA LEU A 38 -1.50 -9.32 -17.87
C LEU A 38 -0.25 -10.21 -17.71
N ILE A 39 0.91 -9.62 -17.41
CA ILE A 39 2.15 -10.33 -17.12
C ILE A 39 1.93 -11.38 -16.02
N SER A 40 1.35 -10.95 -14.90
CA SER A 40 1.07 -11.84 -13.76
C SER A 40 0.05 -12.93 -14.08
N SER A 41 -0.80 -12.79 -15.11
CA SER A 41 -1.78 -13.81 -15.53
C SER A 41 -1.14 -14.97 -16.27
N GLN A 42 -0.05 -14.69 -16.99
CA GLN A 42 0.75 -15.70 -17.66
C GLN A 42 1.88 -16.24 -16.79
N LYS A 43 1.91 -15.89 -15.50
CA LYS A 43 2.97 -16.24 -14.54
C LYS A 43 4.38 -15.77 -14.93
N LEU A 44 4.47 -14.84 -15.88
CA LEU A 44 5.73 -14.24 -16.29
C LEU A 44 6.34 -13.44 -15.15
N LEU A 45 7.67 -13.50 -15.07
CA LEU A 45 8.46 -12.80 -14.08
C LEU A 45 8.69 -11.35 -14.50
N TYR A 46 8.61 -10.42 -13.55
CA TYR A 46 8.87 -9.02 -13.83
C TYR A 46 9.44 -8.30 -12.62
N ALA A 47 10.27 -7.29 -12.88
CA ALA A 47 10.81 -6.41 -11.86
C ALA A 47 9.84 -5.26 -11.54
N LYS A 48 10.05 -4.63 -10.39
CA LYS A 48 9.25 -3.48 -9.95
C LYS A 48 9.27 -2.37 -11.03
N PRO A 49 8.11 -1.81 -11.44
CA PRO A 49 8.06 -0.74 -12.42
C PRO A 49 8.82 0.51 -11.97
N ARG A 50 9.46 1.18 -12.92
CA ARG A 50 10.20 2.43 -12.68
C ARG A 50 9.72 3.52 -13.64
N ARG A 51 9.82 4.77 -13.24
CA ARG A 51 9.52 5.89 -14.15
C ARG A 51 10.63 5.97 -15.19
N ASP A 52 10.25 6.12 -16.45
CA ASP A 52 11.19 6.42 -17.52
C ASP A 52 11.75 7.84 -17.32
N PRO A 53 13.08 8.05 -17.22
CA PRO A 53 13.66 9.38 -17.05
C PRO A 53 13.31 10.34 -18.20
N ASP A 54 13.17 9.79 -19.42
CA ASP A 54 13.04 10.60 -20.63
C ASP A 54 11.58 10.75 -21.10
N SER A 55 10.61 10.16 -20.38
CA SER A 55 9.21 10.18 -20.80
C SER A 55 8.20 10.12 -19.66
N THR A 56 6.91 10.25 -20.00
CA THR A 56 5.83 10.05 -19.02
C THR A 56 5.45 8.59 -18.80
N LYS A 57 6.21 7.65 -19.37
CA LYS A 57 5.93 6.21 -19.31
C LYS A 57 6.61 5.56 -18.12
N TYR A 58 6.17 4.35 -17.83
CA TYR A 58 6.82 3.44 -16.90
C TYR A 58 7.54 2.35 -17.67
N ILE A 59 8.72 2.00 -17.19
CA ILE A 59 9.53 0.89 -17.66
C ILE A 59 9.28 -0.31 -16.74
N ILE A 60 9.01 -1.46 -17.35
CA ILE A 60 8.93 -2.76 -16.68
C ILE A 60 9.89 -3.71 -17.39
N HIS A 61 10.77 -4.35 -16.62
CA HIS A 61 11.63 -5.41 -17.12
C HIS A 61 10.92 -6.73 -16.89
N ILE A 62 10.70 -7.49 -17.96
CA ILE A 62 10.03 -8.79 -17.95
C ILE A 62 11.11 -9.83 -18.26
N LEU A 63 11.19 -10.84 -17.40
CA LEU A 63 12.10 -11.96 -17.57
C LEU A 63 11.31 -13.08 -18.24
N GLY A 64 11.79 -13.55 -19.39
CA GLY A 64 11.15 -14.62 -20.17
C GLY A 64 10.51 -14.13 -21.47
N ASP A 65 9.81 -15.04 -22.14
CA ASP A 65 9.19 -14.77 -23.44
C ASP A 65 7.83 -14.05 -23.29
N THR A 66 7.65 -12.96 -24.03
CA THR A 66 6.41 -12.17 -24.07
C THR A 66 5.57 -12.42 -25.32
N ASN A 67 6.03 -13.26 -26.26
CA ASN A 67 5.30 -13.61 -27.48
C ASN A 67 3.84 -14.04 -27.24
N PRO A 68 3.52 -14.85 -26.20
CA PRO A 68 2.14 -15.24 -25.91
C PRO A 68 1.19 -14.08 -25.56
N LEU A 69 1.73 -12.88 -25.28
CA LEU A 69 0.99 -11.68 -24.92
C LEU A 69 1.00 -10.60 -26.03
N SER A 70 1.53 -10.92 -27.21
CA SER A 70 1.87 -9.92 -28.22
C SER A 70 0.69 -9.08 -28.70
N ASP A 71 -0.51 -9.67 -28.82
CA ASP A 71 -1.72 -8.96 -29.24
C ASP A 71 -2.23 -8.03 -28.13
N GLU A 72 -2.33 -8.52 -26.88
CA GLU A 72 -2.78 -7.72 -25.74
C GLU A 72 -1.79 -6.60 -25.39
N LEU A 73 -0.48 -6.82 -25.55
CA LEU A 73 0.54 -5.80 -25.35
C LEU A 73 0.40 -4.68 -26.39
N ARG A 74 0.08 -5.04 -27.65
CA ARG A 74 -0.18 -4.07 -28.71
C ARG A 74 -1.43 -3.23 -28.42
N GLU A 75 -2.51 -3.85 -27.96
CA GLU A 75 -3.73 -3.15 -27.56
C GLU A 75 -3.49 -2.15 -26.41
N LEU A 76 -2.58 -2.48 -25.48
CA LEU A 76 -2.19 -1.60 -24.38
C LEU A 76 -1.25 -0.47 -24.80
N GLY A 77 -0.77 -0.47 -26.05
CA GLY A 77 0.22 0.49 -26.55
C GLY A 77 1.58 0.33 -25.87
N VAL A 78 1.95 -0.91 -25.54
CA VAL A 78 3.24 -1.22 -24.92
C VAL A 78 4.32 -1.23 -25.99
N GLU A 79 5.39 -0.47 -25.75
CA GLU A 79 6.60 -0.52 -26.57
C GLU A 79 7.54 -1.57 -25.98
N LEU A 80 7.97 -2.52 -26.81
CA LEU A 80 8.85 -3.62 -26.41
C LEU A 80 10.22 -3.44 -27.04
N GLU A 81 11.24 -3.72 -26.24
CA GLU A 81 12.64 -3.76 -26.66
C GLU A 81 13.29 -4.98 -25.99
N LEU A 82 13.85 -5.88 -26.79
CA LEU A 82 14.60 -7.02 -26.28
C LEU A 82 16.05 -6.57 -26.02
N LYS A 83 16.55 -6.80 -24.81
CA LYS A 83 17.95 -6.51 -24.45
C LYS A 83 18.64 -7.74 -23.92
N GLN A 84 19.91 -7.90 -24.27
CA GLN A 84 20.80 -8.84 -23.59
C GLN A 84 21.05 -8.33 -22.17
N MET A 85 21.20 -9.26 -21.21
CA MET A 85 21.44 -8.91 -19.81
C MET A 85 22.68 -8.01 -19.64
N SER A 86 23.72 -8.21 -20.45
CA SER A 86 24.94 -7.39 -20.44
C SER A 86 24.72 -5.93 -20.88
N GLU A 87 23.60 -5.63 -21.55
CA GLU A 87 23.25 -4.29 -22.02
C GLU A 87 22.45 -3.49 -20.98
N ILE A 88 22.14 -4.11 -19.83
CA ILE A 88 21.34 -3.51 -18.76
C ILE A 88 22.27 -3.17 -17.58
N PRO A 89 22.54 -1.87 -17.33
CA PRO A 89 23.50 -1.43 -16.31
C PRO A 89 23.25 -1.92 -14.88
N ASP A 90 22.03 -2.34 -14.56
CA ASP A 90 21.60 -2.78 -13.24
C ASP A 90 20.81 -4.10 -13.28
N ALA A 91 21.21 -5.01 -14.19
CA ALA A 91 20.58 -6.31 -14.37
C ALA A 91 20.40 -7.08 -13.04
N ASP A 92 21.40 -7.07 -12.16
CA ASP A 92 21.33 -7.75 -10.86
C ASP A 92 20.22 -7.19 -9.95
N ASP A 93 19.95 -5.89 -10.00
CA ASP A 93 18.81 -5.30 -9.27
C ASP A 93 17.49 -5.76 -9.86
N ILE A 94 17.38 -5.72 -11.18
CA ILE A 94 16.18 -6.14 -11.90
C ILE A 94 15.85 -7.61 -11.57
N ILE A 95 16.85 -8.50 -11.61
CA ILE A 95 16.71 -9.92 -11.28
C ILE A 95 16.29 -10.08 -9.81
N SER A 96 16.94 -9.38 -8.89
CA SER A 96 16.62 -9.45 -7.46
C SER A 96 15.20 -8.95 -7.13
N GLN A 97 14.77 -7.87 -7.77
CA GLN A 97 13.40 -7.35 -7.64
C GLN A 97 12.37 -8.32 -8.22
N ALA A 98 12.66 -8.92 -9.38
CA ALA A 98 11.81 -9.95 -9.97
C ALA A 98 11.70 -11.17 -9.05
N ALA A 99 12.81 -11.61 -8.46
CA ALA A 99 12.84 -12.69 -7.48
C ALA A 99 12.00 -12.40 -6.23
N TYR A 100 12.06 -11.18 -5.69
CA TYR A 100 11.21 -10.78 -4.56
C TYR A 100 9.71 -10.80 -4.94
N ILE A 101 9.35 -10.34 -6.13
CA ILE A 101 7.97 -10.40 -6.63
C ILE A 101 7.53 -11.86 -6.79
N ALA A 102 8.39 -12.71 -7.34
CA ALA A 102 8.13 -14.13 -7.55
C ALA A 102 7.92 -14.89 -6.23
N LEU A 103 8.76 -14.61 -5.22
CA LEU A 103 8.60 -15.12 -3.85
C LEU A 103 7.23 -14.74 -3.28
N ARG A 104 6.79 -13.49 -3.43
CA ARG A 104 5.45 -13.06 -2.99
C ARG A 104 4.35 -13.78 -3.78
N GLY A 105 4.54 -13.98 -5.08
CA GLY A 105 3.66 -14.79 -5.93
C GLY A 105 3.46 -16.20 -5.36
N LYS A 106 4.53 -16.89 -5.00
CA LYS A 106 4.47 -18.22 -4.35
C LYS A 106 3.75 -18.20 -3.01
N LEU A 107 3.92 -17.15 -2.21
CA LEU A 107 3.17 -17.01 -0.97
C LEU A 107 1.67 -16.84 -1.23
N TYR A 108 1.29 -16.12 -2.29
CA TYR A 108 -0.11 -16.02 -2.72
C TYR A 108 -0.68 -17.38 -3.15
N GLU A 109 0.10 -18.20 -3.87
CA GLU A 109 -0.28 -19.59 -4.19
C GLU A 109 -0.50 -20.45 -2.92
N LYS A 110 0.26 -20.19 -1.84
CA LYS A 110 0.10 -20.83 -0.51
C LYS A 110 -1.08 -20.28 0.31
N GLY A 111 -1.88 -19.37 -0.26
CA GLY A 111 -3.07 -18.79 0.35
C GLY A 111 -2.85 -17.51 1.14
N TYR A 112 -1.65 -16.90 1.09
CA TYR A 112 -1.46 -15.56 1.64
C TYR A 112 -2.20 -14.52 0.80
N ARG A 113 -2.62 -13.43 1.44
CA ARG A 113 -3.26 -12.28 0.82
C ARG A 113 -2.48 -11.01 1.11
N ARG A 114 -2.59 -10.06 0.19
CA ARG A 114 -2.04 -8.71 0.34
C ARG A 114 -2.97 -7.86 1.20
N GLY A 115 -2.47 -7.43 2.35
CA GLY A 115 -3.09 -6.40 3.19
C GLY A 115 -2.60 -4.99 2.86
N ALA A 116 -3.18 -4.00 3.54
CA ALA A 116 -2.70 -2.62 3.52
C ALA A 116 -1.24 -2.52 4.03
N SER A 117 -0.50 -1.52 3.56
CA SER A 117 0.91 -1.29 3.91
C SER A 117 1.81 -2.51 3.61
N SER A 118 1.56 -3.19 2.49
CA SER A 118 2.35 -4.33 1.99
C SER A 118 2.35 -5.59 2.87
N LYS A 119 1.54 -5.62 3.93
CA LYS A 119 1.36 -6.79 4.80
C LYS A 119 0.96 -8.03 4.01
N LEU A 120 1.51 -9.17 4.39
CA LEU A 120 1.15 -10.51 3.96
C LEU A 120 0.48 -11.20 5.13
N TYR A 121 -0.75 -11.66 4.95
CA TYR A 121 -1.47 -12.40 6.00
C TYR A 121 -2.20 -13.58 5.37
N LYS A 122 -2.40 -14.66 6.11
CA LYS A 122 -3.15 -15.82 5.65
C LYS A 122 -4.49 -15.86 6.40
N PRO A 123 -5.63 -15.73 5.71
CA PRO A 123 -6.95 -15.73 6.35
C PRO A 123 -7.36 -17.17 6.72
N SER A 124 -6.65 -17.79 7.67
CA SER A 124 -6.93 -19.12 8.20
C SER A 124 -7.03 -19.07 9.72
N GLN A 125 -7.75 -20.04 10.32
CA GLN A 125 -7.95 -20.11 11.77
C GLN A 125 -6.63 -20.16 12.54
N ASP A 126 -5.65 -20.92 12.05
CA ASP A 126 -4.33 -21.07 12.70
C ASP A 126 -3.51 -19.76 12.75
N ASN A 127 -3.91 -18.74 11.99
CA ASN A 127 -3.25 -17.43 11.97
C ASN A 127 -4.01 -16.36 12.75
N ILE A 128 -5.17 -16.67 13.33
CA ILE A 128 -5.93 -15.74 14.15
C ILE A 128 -5.32 -15.72 15.56
N VAL A 129 -4.92 -14.54 16.02
CA VAL A 129 -4.41 -14.32 17.39
C VAL A 129 -5.46 -13.73 18.32
N TYR A 130 -6.53 -13.18 17.75
CA TYR A 130 -7.65 -12.63 18.50
C TYR A 130 -8.90 -12.58 17.64
N THR A 131 -10.03 -12.95 18.24
CA THR A 131 -11.37 -12.73 17.72
C THR A 131 -12.10 -11.89 18.75
N ASP A 132 -12.73 -10.81 18.30
CA ASP A 132 -13.51 -9.97 19.20
C ASP A 132 -14.74 -10.72 19.74
N LYS A 133 -15.36 -10.21 20.81
CA LYS A 133 -16.50 -10.88 21.47
C LYS A 133 -17.70 -11.09 20.55
N THR A 134 -17.92 -10.17 19.61
CA THR A 134 -19.01 -10.24 18.63
C THR A 134 -18.69 -11.15 17.43
N ARG A 135 -17.43 -11.61 17.32
CA ARG A 135 -16.91 -12.46 16.25
C ARG A 135 -17.01 -11.84 14.85
N VAL A 136 -17.02 -10.52 14.76
CA VAL A 136 -17.08 -9.78 13.49
C VAL A 136 -15.71 -9.28 13.03
N LEU A 137 -14.75 -9.20 13.96
CA LEU A 137 -13.39 -8.75 13.70
C LEU A 137 -12.37 -9.79 14.19
N HIS A 138 -11.46 -10.13 13.28
CA HIS A 138 -10.31 -10.96 13.57
C HIS A 138 -9.01 -10.15 13.49
N VAL A 139 -8.07 -10.49 14.37
CA VAL A 139 -6.68 -10.06 14.26
C VAL A 139 -5.85 -11.25 13.82
N TYR A 140 -5.24 -11.13 12.65
CA TYR A 140 -4.37 -12.13 12.05
C TYR A 140 -2.90 -11.82 12.30
N LYS A 141 -2.08 -12.86 12.44
CA LYS A 141 -0.64 -12.78 12.20
C LYS A 141 -0.41 -12.27 10.78
N ALA A 142 0.53 -11.36 10.63
CA ALA A 142 0.93 -10.81 9.35
C ALA A 142 2.44 -10.60 9.30
N MET A 143 3.00 -10.57 8.09
CA MET A 143 4.40 -10.28 7.84
C MET A 143 4.51 -9.07 6.92
N VAL A 144 5.37 -8.13 7.24
CA VAL A 144 5.83 -7.11 6.29
C VAL A 144 7.15 -7.59 5.74
N THR A 145 7.25 -7.66 4.41
CA THR A 145 8.50 -8.05 3.74
C THR A 145 8.96 -6.93 2.83
N GLY A 146 10.28 -6.75 2.72
CA GLY A 146 10.91 -5.80 1.80
C GLY A 146 12.24 -6.34 1.30
N LEU A 147 12.67 -5.88 0.14
CA LEU A 147 13.98 -6.18 -0.42
C LEU A 147 14.79 -4.88 -0.45
N ASP A 148 16.00 -4.90 0.11
CA ASP A 148 16.93 -3.76 0.09
C ASP A 148 18.39 -4.25 0.14
N LYS A 149 19.36 -3.34 -0.10
CA LYS A 149 20.79 -3.65 -0.03
C LYS A 149 21.40 -3.30 1.33
N ILE A 150 22.30 -4.16 1.81
CA ILE A 150 23.25 -3.83 2.89
C ILE A 150 24.65 -3.97 2.32
N GLY A 151 25.33 -2.84 2.12
CA GLY A 151 26.54 -2.82 1.30
C GLY A 151 26.22 -3.19 -0.14
N ASN A 152 26.87 -4.23 -0.66
CA ASN A 152 26.64 -4.70 -2.03
C ASN A 152 25.62 -5.85 -2.13
N ASP A 153 25.17 -6.41 -1.00
CA ASP A 153 24.37 -7.62 -0.97
C ASP A 153 22.90 -7.33 -0.69
N TYR A 154 22.01 -8.00 -1.42
CA TYR A 154 20.57 -7.92 -1.18
C TYR A 154 20.17 -8.70 0.05
N HIS A 155 19.19 -8.14 0.78
CA HIS A 155 18.61 -8.76 1.96
C HIS A 155 17.09 -8.68 1.90
N LEU A 156 16.46 -9.78 2.29
CA LEU A 156 15.03 -9.85 2.55
C LEU A 156 14.79 -9.42 4.00
N PHE A 157 14.22 -8.23 4.15
CA PHE A 157 13.80 -7.70 5.44
C PHE A 157 12.42 -8.23 5.77
N ILE A 158 12.29 -8.76 6.98
CA ILE A 158 11.02 -9.32 7.46
C ILE A 158 10.69 -8.76 8.83
N ASP A 159 9.43 -8.40 8.99
CA ASP A 159 8.88 -7.96 10.26
C ASP A 159 7.53 -8.63 10.55
N ALA A 160 7.34 -9.08 11.79
CA ALA A 160 6.04 -9.53 12.28
C ALA A 160 5.13 -8.33 12.54
N SER A 161 3.88 -8.47 12.13
CA SER A 161 2.85 -7.47 12.30
C SER A 161 1.51 -8.13 12.58
N ARG A 162 0.48 -7.31 12.69
CA ARG A 162 -0.91 -7.74 12.82
C ARG A 162 -1.74 -7.15 11.71
N LYS A 163 -2.73 -7.91 11.27
CA LYS A 163 -3.75 -7.45 10.33
C LYS A 163 -5.11 -7.63 10.97
N LEU A 164 -5.81 -6.53 11.21
CA LEU A 164 -7.21 -6.56 11.57
C LEU A 164 -8.04 -6.71 10.30
N GLU A 165 -9.06 -7.55 10.32
CA GLU A 165 -10.09 -7.58 9.28
C GLU A 165 -11.47 -7.79 9.89
N PHE A 166 -12.43 -7.01 9.41
CA PHE A 166 -13.83 -7.37 9.54
C PHE A 166 -14.09 -8.55 8.60
N THR A 167 -14.79 -9.57 9.12
CA THR A 167 -15.02 -10.83 8.42
C THR A 167 -16.37 -10.89 7.72
N MET A 168 -17.25 -9.94 8.03
CA MET A 168 -18.61 -9.85 7.51
C MET A 168 -18.73 -8.68 6.54
N SER A 169 -19.56 -8.89 5.53
CA SER A 169 -20.07 -7.88 4.61
C SER A 169 -21.04 -6.94 5.31
N ILE A 170 -21.39 -5.82 4.68
CA ILE A 170 -22.38 -4.87 5.23
C ILE A 170 -23.73 -5.54 5.52
N PRO A 171 -24.34 -6.32 4.61
CA PRO A 171 -25.62 -6.99 4.90
C PRO A 171 -25.54 -7.94 6.11
N GLU A 172 -24.45 -8.69 6.25
CA GLU A 172 -24.26 -9.60 7.38
C GLU A 172 -24.11 -8.86 8.72
N LEU A 173 -23.51 -7.67 8.71
CA LEU A 173 -23.38 -6.82 9.91
C LEU A 173 -24.73 -6.21 10.31
N GLU A 174 -25.56 -5.82 9.34
CA GLU A 174 -26.93 -5.33 9.54
C GLU A 174 -27.85 -6.42 10.08
N GLU A 175 -27.81 -7.63 9.48
CA GLU A 175 -28.61 -8.78 9.93
C GLU A 175 -28.31 -9.15 11.39
N LYS A 176 -27.06 -8.99 11.83
CA LYS A 176 -26.65 -9.23 13.21
C LYS A 176 -26.95 -8.07 14.17
N GLY A 177 -27.47 -6.95 13.68
CA GLY A 177 -27.71 -5.74 14.47
C GLY A 177 -26.42 -5.12 15.03
N VAL A 178 -25.27 -5.38 14.41
CA VAL A 178 -23.97 -4.82 14.81
C VAL A 178 -23.82 -3.39 14.27
N ILE A 179 -24.42 -3.12 13.11
CA ILE A 179 -24.62 -1.78 12.56
C ILE A 179 -26.10 -1.59 12.26
N GLY A 180 -26.58 -0.34 12.26
CA GLY A 180 -27.96 -0.03 11.86
C GLY A 180 -28.19 -0.23 10.35
N GLU A 181 -29.46 -0.33 9.94
CA GLU A 181 -29.87 -0.50 8.52
C GLU A 181 -29.41 0.66 7.62
N SER A 182 -29.12 1.82 8.20
CA SER A 182 -28.44 2.93 7.52
C SER A 182 -27.00 3.00 8.00
N SER A 183 -26.06 2.60 7.15
CA SER A 183 -24.61 2.50 7.40
C SER A 183 -23.86 3.84 7.63
N PHE A 184 -24.53 4.86 8.17
CA PHE A 184 -23.94 6.17 8.52
C PHE A 184 -22.79 6.07 9.55
N ASP A 185 -22.71 4.95 10.28
CA ASP A 185 -21.69 4.71 11.30
C ASP A 185 -20.34 4.24 10.73
N ILE A 186 -20.17 4.20 9.40
CA ILE A 186 -18.95 3.70 8.75
C ILE A 186 -18.30 4.81 7.92
N ASP A 187 -17.04 5.14 8.19
CA ASP A 187 -16.34 6.23 7.46
C ASP A 187 -15.80 5.79 6.09
N TRP A 188 -15.52 4.50 5.97
CA TRP A 188 -14.88 3.91 4.80
C TRP A 188 -15.08 2.40 4.70
N LEU A 189 -15.22 1.97 3.46
CA LEU A 189 -15.49 0.61 3.06
C LEU A 189 -14.35 0.08 2.20
N LYS A 190 -14.29 -1.23 2.06
CA LYS A 190 -13.42 -1.90 1.10
C LYS A 190 -14.13 -3.09 0.50
N ILE A 191 -13.66 -3.52 -0.68
CA ILE A 191 -14.11 -4.78 -1.25
C ILE A 191 -13.50 -5.92 -0.42
N ALA A 192 -14.35 -6.83 0.05
CA ALA A 192 -14.00 -7.93 0.92
C ALA A 192 -12.80 -8.72 0.37
N GLY A 193 -11.86 -9.06 1.25
CA GLY A 193 -10.65 -9.79 0.87
C GLY A 193 -9.59 -8.98 0.12
N THR A 194 -9.81 -7.68 -0.15
CA THR A 194 -8.89 -6.84 -0.93
C THR A 194 -8.43 -5.60 -0.15
N PRO A 195 -7.36 -4.91 -0.58
CA PRO A 195 -6.99 -3.59 -0.06
C PRO A 195 -7.73 -2.42 -0.77
N VAL A 196 -8.59 -2.70 -1.75
CA VAL A 196 -9.31 -1.67 -2.52
C VAL A 196 -10.37 -1.04 -1.62
N SER A 197 -10.17 0.22 -1.25
CA SER A 197 -10.98 0.93 -0.27
C SER A 197 -11.51 2.26 -0.79
N PHE A 198 -12.64 2.68 -0.22
CA PHE A 198 -13.44 3.82 -0.63
C PHE A 198 -13.93 4.60 0.58
N TYR A 199 -14.01 5.93 0.43
CA TYR A 199 -14.76 6.79 1.33
C TYR A 199 -16.23 6.81 0.95
N ILE A 200 -17.11 6.90 1.93
CA ILE A 200 -18.56 7.08 1.71
C ILE A 200 -18.84 8.57 1.49
N VAL A 201 -19.71 8.88 0.52
CA VAL A 201 -20.25 10.22 0.29
C VAL A 201 -21.69 10.24 0.83
N ASP A 202 -21.81 10.60 2.10
CA ASP A 202 -23.04 10.52 2.90
C ASP A 202 -24.18 11.41 2.36
N ASP A 203 -23.83 12.50 1.69
CA ASP A 203 -24.74 13.45 1.09
C ASP A 203 -25.04 13.19 -0.41
N LEU A 204 -24.66 12.01 -0.94
CA LEU A 204 -25.00 11.55 -2.28
C LEU A 204 -25.61 10.13 -2.24
N ASN A 205 -26.93 10.09 -2.05
CA ASN A 205 -27.70 8.86 -1.91
C ASN A 205 -28.17 8.30 -3.27
N LEU A 206 -28.06 6.99 -3.44
CA LEU A 206 -28.47 6.24 -4.62
C LEU A 206 -29.95 6.47 -4.96
N LYS A 207 -30.84 6.43 -3.95
CA LYS A 207 -32.30 6.60 -4.14
C LYS A 207 -32.63 7.90 -4.87
N LYS A 208 -32.00 9.01 -4.45
CA LYS A 208 -32.19 10.32 -5.09
C LYS A 208 -31.77 10.29 -6.57
N LEU A 209 -30.63 9.66 -6.87
CA LEU A 209 -30.15 9.54 -8.26
C LEU A 209 -31.05 8.63 -9.11
N LEU A 210 -31.67 7.62 -8.52
CA LEU A 210 -32.64 6.78 -9.22
C LEU A 210 -33.92 7.57 -9.54
N GLU A 211 -34.40 8.39 -8.61
CA GLU A 211 -35.53 9.31 -8.83
C GLU A 211 -35.25 10.34 -9.93
N GLU A 212 -34.00 10.77 -10.06
CA GLU A 212 -33.51 11.65 -11.15
C GLU A 212 -33.27 10.93 -12.49
N GLY A 213 -33.53 9.62 -12.57
CA GLY A 213 -33.47 8.84 -13.82
C GLY A 213 -32.07 8.30 -14.19
N TYR A 214 -31.11 8.23 -13.26
CA TYR A 214 -29.76 7.74 -13.54
C TYR A 214 -29.59 6.20 -13.49
N ARG A 215 -30.68 5.43 -13.37
CA ARG A 215 -30.65 3.96 -13.16
C ARG A 215 -29.70 3.23 -14.12
N ASP A 216 -29.94 3.32 -15.43
CA ASP A 216 -29.16 2.59 -16.44
C ASP A 216 -27.69 3.02 -16.48
N LYS A 217 -27.45 4.32 -16.28
CA LYS A 217 -26.10 4.89 -16.28
C LYS A 217 -25.29 4.37 -15.09
N ILE A 218 -25.89 4.33 -13.90
CA ILE A 218 -25.27 3.81 -12.68
C ILE A 218 -24.94 2.33 -12.87
N LEU A 219 -25.92 1.54 -13.31
CA LEU A 219 -25.74 0.10 -13.46
C LEU A 219 -24.65 -0.24 -14.48
N LYS A 220 -24.63 0.45 -15.62
CA LYS A 220 -23.56 0.31 -16.63
C LYS A 220 -22.18 0.63 -16.05
N HIS A 221 -22.02 1.77 -15.38
CA HIS A 221 -20.73 2.17 -14.81
C HIS A 221 -20.27 1.21 -13.71
N THR A 222 -21.18 0.74 -12.85
CA THR A 222 -20.83 -0.24 -11.82
C THR A 222 -20.29 -1.53 -12.46
N ARG A 223 -20.95 -2.06 -13.49
CA ARG A 223 -20.48 -3.25 -14.21
C ARG A 223 -19.10 -3.03 -14.84
N GLU A 224 -18.90 -1.87 -15.48
CA GLU A 224 -17.61 -1.50 -16.08
C GLU A 224 -16.48 -1.37 -15.02
N VAL A 225 -16.76 -0.75 -13.87
CA VAL A 225 -15.82 -0.65 -12.74
C VAL A 225 -15.47 -2.03 -12.19
N LEU A 226 -16.46 -2.89 -11.93
CA LEU A 226 -16.21 -4.25 -11.43
C LEU A 226 -15.38 -5.07 -12.42
N ASN A 227 -15.72 -5.02 -13.71
CA ASN A 227 -14.95 -5.67 -14.77
C ASN A 227 -13.51 -5.15 -14.82
N TYR A 228 -13.32 -3.83 -14.71
CA TYR A 228 -12.00 -3.23 -14.67
C TYR A 228 -11.16 -3.73 -13.48
N LEU A 229 -11.75 -3.73 -12.28
CA LEU A 229 -11.08 -4.20 -11.06
C LEU A 229 -10.75 -5.69 -11.15
N ALA A 230 -11.61 -6.51 -11.75
CA ALA A 230 -11.37 -7.94 -11.94
C ALA A 230 -10.26 -8.19 -12.97
N ASN A 231 -10.30 -7.49 -14.11
CA ASN A 231 -9.27 -7.58 -15.16
C ASN A 231 -7.89 -7.08 -14.69
N THR A 232 -7.87 -6.19 -13.69
CA THR A 232 -6.62 -5.72 -13.04
C THR A 232 -6.24 -6.53 -11.79
N LYS A 233 -6.86 -7.71 -11.58
CA LYS A 233 -6.65 -8.61 -10.43
C LYS A 233 -6.73 -7.94 -9.06
N ARG A 234 -7.49 -6.83 -8.98
CA ARG A 234 -7.71 -6.11 -7.72
C ARG A 234 -8.82 -6.76 -6.89
N ILE A 235 -9.72 -7.49 -7.55
CA ILE A 235 -10.80 -8.28 -6.95
C ILE A 235 -10.87 -9.65 -7.64
N ASP A 236 -11.42 -10.65 -6.95
CA ASP A 236 -11.67 -11.96 -7.53
C ASP A 236 -12.79 -11.87 -8.57
N ARG A 237 -12.63 -12.55 -9.72
CA ARG A 237 -13.58 -12.56 -10.84
C ARG A 237 -14.90 -13.30 -10.53
N LYS A 238 -15.14 -13.68 -9.27
CA LYS A 238 -16.30 -14.46 -8.83
C LYS A 238 -17.59 -13.65 -8.65
N LEU A 239 -17.54 -12.33 -8.86
CA LEU A 239 -18.75 -11.50 -8.79
C LEU A 239 -19.62 -11.77 -10.02
N ASP A 240 -20.89 -12.10 -9.79
CA ASP A 240 -21.88 -12.22 -10.86
C ASP A 240 -22.29 -10.82 -11.34
N VAL A 241 -21.44 -10.24 -12.18
CA VAL A 241 -21.66 -8.90 -12.76
C VAL A 241 -22.85 -8.91 -13.74
N ALA A 242 -23.23 -10.07 -14.26
CA ALA A 242 -24.27 -10.20 -15.29
C ALA A 242 -25.68 -10.00 -14.72
N ASN A 243 -25.93 -10.49 -13.50
CA ASN A 243 -27.25 -10.43 -12.85
C ASN A 243 -27.42 -9.29 -11.84
N LEU A 244 -26.44 -8.39 -11.73
CA LEU A 244 -26.50 -7.25 -10.82
C LEU A 244 -27.63 -6.27 -11.21
N ASP A 245 -28.45 -5.85 -10.25
CA ASP A 245 -29.41 -4.74 -10.37
C ASP A 245 -29.06 -3.57 -9.42
N VAL A 246 -29.75 -2.44 -9.54
CA VAL A 246 -29.46 -1.25 -8.71
C VAL A 246 -29.83 -1.45 -7.24
N GLU A 247 -30.78 -2.33 -6.94
CA GLU A 247 -31.20 -2.68 -5.59
C GLU A 247 -30.12 -3.47 -4.82
N ASP A 248 -29.17 -4.09 -5.53
CA ASP A 248 -28.01 -4.76 -4.93
C ASP A 248 -26.88 -3.79 -4.53
N LEU A 249 -26.97 -2.54 -4.97
CA LEU A 249 -25.92 -1.53 -4.78
C LEU A 249 -25.99 -0.92 -3.38
N PHE A 250 -24.83 -0.51 -2.90
CA PHE A 250 -24.73 0.24 -1.67
C PHE A 250 -25.44 1.61 -1.80
N GLU A 251 -26.10 2.03 -0.72
CA GLU A 251 -27.04 3.16 -0.72
C GLU A 251 -26.38 4.51 -0.96
N TYR A 252 -25.06 4.60 -0.80
CA TYR A 252 -24.28 5.83 -0.93
C TYR A 252 -23.22 5.70 -2.00
N ALA A 253 -22.92 6.83 -2.65
CA ALA A 253 -21.82 6.91 -3.58
C ALA A 253 -20.46 6.73 -2.87
N LEU A 254 -19.49 6.17 -3.59
CA LEU A 254 -18.17 5.82 -3.05
C LEU A 254 -17.06 6.55 -3.82
N ILE A 255 -16.07 7.09 -3.10
CA ILE A 255 -14.87 7.71 -3.67
C ILE A 255 -13.66 6.81 -3.43
N PRO A 256 -12.89 6.42 -4.46
CA PRO A 256 -11.65 5.66 -4.25
C PRO A 256 -10.70 6.36 -3.28
N ARG A 257 -10.27 5.67 -2.23
CA ARG A 257 -9.34 6.25 -1.25
C ARG A 257 -7.93 6.42 -1.81
N SER A 258 -7.53 5.52 -2.72
CA SER A 258 -6.23 5.60 -3.38
C SER A 258 -6.28 6.62 -4.51
N LYS A 259 -5.52 7.72 -4.41
CA LYS A 259 -5.39 8.71 -5.50
C LYS A 259 -4.90 8.09 -6.81
N LYS A 260 -4.09 7.02 -6.74
CA LYS A 260 -3.69 6.26 -7.94
C LYS A 260 -4.89 5.59 -8.60
N LEU A 261 -5.72 4.89 -7.83
CA LEU A 261 -6.92 4.25 -8.34
C LEU A 261 -7.95 5.26 -8.85
N GLU A 262 -8.12 6.39 -8.14
CA GLU A 262 -9.00 7.48 -8.57
C GLU A 262 -8.59 8.03 -9.95
N ARG A 263 -7.31 8.36 -10.13
CA ARG A 263 -6.78 8.84 -11.43
C ARG A 263 -6.94 7.81 -12.53
N GLU A 264 -6.69 6.54 -12.21
CA GLU A 264 -6.81 5.42 -13.13
C GLU A 264 -8.26 5.24 -13.61
N LEU A 265 -9.23 5.14 -12.69
CA LEU A 265 -10.64 5.04 -13.03
C LEU A 265 -11.12 6.28 -13.79
N TYR A 266 -10.67 7.48 -13.39
CA TYR A 266 -10.99 8.72 -14.09
C TYR A 266 -10.51 8.70 -15.55
N ALA A 267 -9.26 8.30 -15.78
CA ALA A 267 -8.66 8.25 -17.12
C ALA A 267 -9.34 7.24 -18.05
N HIS A 268 -9.91 6.17 -17.48
CA HIS A 268 -10.69 5.17 -18.22
C HIS A 268 -12.19 5.53 -18.32
N GLY A 269 -12.61 6.71 -17.85
CA GLY A 269 -14.02 7.14 -17.89
C GLY A 269 -14.95 6.36 -16.95
N LEU A 270 -14.39 5.68 -15.96
CA LEU A 270 -15.10 4.76 -15.05
C LEU A 270 -15.66 5.44 -13.80
N LEU A 271 -15.39 6.73 -13.61
CA LEU A 271 -15.98 7.52 -12.53
C LEU A 271 -17.21 8.26 -13.05
N LEU A 272 -18.33 8.10 -12.35
CA LEU A 272 -19.50 8.95 -12.55
C LEU A 272 -19.18 10.33 -11.98
N ARG A 273 -19.04 11.32 -12.87
CA ARG A 273 -18.93 12.72 -12.43
C ARG A 273 -20.28 13.21 -11.91
N TYR A 274 -20.28 13.76 -10.71
CA TYR A 274 -21.41 14.47 -10.14
C TYR A 274 -21.15 15.99 -10.25
N PRO A 275 -21.77 16.70 -11.22
CA PRO A 275 -21.38 18.06 -11.59
C PRO A 275 -21.46 19.07 -10.44
N GLU A 276 -22.47 18.95 -9.59
CA GLU A 276 -22.73 19.89 -8.49
C GLU A 276 -21.59 19.96 -7.47
N LYS A 277 -20.83 18.87 -7.31
CA LYS A 277 -19.71 18.78 -6.35
C LYS A 277 -18.35 18.62 -7.02
N ASN A 278 -18.31 18.51 -8.35
CA ASN A 278 -17.09 18.25 -9.12
C ASN A 278 -16.28 17.04 -8.60
N ILE A 279 -16.98 15.99 -8.14
CA ILE A 279 -16.38 14.73 -7.66
C ILE A 279 -16.68 13.58 -8.62
N GLY A 280 -15.75 12.62 -8.70
CA GLY A 280 -15.94 11.36 -9.41
C GLY A 280 -16.23 10.23 -8.41
N VAL A 281 -17.36 9.54 -8.59
CA VAL A 281 -17.82 8.49 -7.68
C VAL A 281 -18.05 7.17 -8.41
N VAL A 282 -18.14 6.09 -7.63
CA VAL A 282 -18.58 4.77 -8.07
C VAL A 282 -19.69 4.25 -7.16
N PHE A 283 -20.52 3.34 -7.69
CA PHE A 283 -21.43 2.52 -6.89
C PHE A 283 -20.96 1.08 -6.98
N LEU A 284 -21.01 0.36 -5.86
CA LEU A 284 -20.57 -1.03 -5.76
C LEU A 284 -21.64 -1.87 -5.07
N PRO A 285 -21.70 -3.19 -5.33
CA PRO A 285 -22.69 -4.06 -4.70
C PRO A 285 -22.45 -4.14 -3.19
N LYS A 286 -23.51 -3.94 -2.41
CA LYS A 286 -23.46 -3.87 -0.94
C LYS A 286 -22.88 -5.13 -0.32
N SER A 287 -23.24 -6.30 -0.86
CA SER A 287 -22.76 -7.63 -0.45
C SER A 287 -21.24 -7.82 -0.58
N THR A 288 -20.56 -7.02 -1.41
CA THR A 288 -19.11 -7.12 -1.62
C THR A 288 -18.32 -6.23 -0.68
N LEU A 289 -18.98 -5.31 0.01
CA LEU A 289 -18.36 -4.31 0.85
C LEU A 289 -18.26 -4.81 2.29
N THR A 290 -17.14 -4.50 2.92
CA THR A 290 -16.90 -4.70 4.35
C THR A 290 -16.26 -3.42 4.91
N PRO A 291 -16.46 -3.08 6.19
CA PRO A 291 -15.78 -1.94 6.79
C PRO A 291 -14.25 -2.12 6.72
N VAL A 292 -13.53 -1.02 6.48
CA VAL A 292 -12.08 -1.04 6.70
C VAL A 292 -11.82 -1.18 8.21
N ALA A 293 -10.98 -2.13 8.62
CA ALA A 293 -10.60 -2.30 10.03
C ALA A 293 -9.64 -1.20 10.52
N SER A 294 -10.12 0.05 10.51
CA SER A 294 -9.43 1.19 11.10
C SER A 294 -9.86 1.43 12.53
N LEU A 295 -9.10 2.24 13.26
CA LEU A 295 -9.49 2.62 14.60
C LEU A 295 -10.86 3.31 14.65
N ASP A 296 -11.18 4.16 13.68
CA ASP A 296 -12.43 4.93 13.67
C ASP A 296 -13.65 4.01 13.43
N ASN A 297 -13.57 3.11 12.45
CA ASN A 297 -14.60 2.08 12.25
C ASN A 297 -14.70 1.13 13.44
N VAL A 298 -13.57 0.70 14.01
CA VAL A 298 -13.57 -0.21 15.18
C VAL A 298 -14.23 0.46 16.38
N LYS A 299 -13.97 1.76 16.62
CA LYS A 299 -14.61 2.54 17.68
C LYS A 299 -16.12 2.63 17.52
N LYS A 300 -16.59 2.79 16.29
CA LYS A 300 -18.03 2.93 15.99
C LYS A 300 -18.75 1.58 16.05
N ILE A 301 -18.16 0.53 15.48
CA ILE A 301 -18.82 -0.76 15.29
C ILE A 301 -18.68 -1.66 16.53
N ILE A 302 -17.51 -1.68 17.19
CA ILE A 302 -17.23 -2.55 18.34
C ILE A 302 -16.44 -1.81 19.45
N PRO A 303 -16.97 -0.71 20.02
CA PRO A 303 -16.26 0.11 21.00
C PRO A 303 -15.74 -0.68 22.21
N GLY A 304 -16.52 -1.65 22.70
CA GLY A 304 -16.17 -2.45 23.88
C GLY A 304 -15.00 -3.42 23.70
N SER A 305 -14.50 -3.62 22.47
CA SER A 305 -13.37 -4.51 22.17
C SER A 305 -12.06 -3.74 21.93
N ILE A 306 -12.07 -2.40 21.96
CA ILE A 306 -10.95 -1.60 21.46
C ILE A 306 -9.66 -1.75 22.27
N GLU A 307 -9.76 -1.81 23.59
CA GLU A 307 -8.59 -1.95 24.47
C GLU A 307 -7.91 -3.30 24.25
N SER A 308 -8.70 -4.38 24.21
CA SER A 308 -8.20 -5.72 23.89
C SER A 308 -7.58 -5.77 22.49
N ILE A 309 -8.18 -5.11 21.49
CA ILE A 309 -7.61 -5.03 20.15
C ILE A 309 -6.26 -4.32 20.19
N ILE A 310 -6.15 -3.16 20.82
CA ILE A 310 -4.90 -2.39 20.93
C ILE A 310 -3.80 -3.23 21.58
N GLU A 311 -4.13 -3.94 22.67
CA GLU A 311 -3.20 -4.85 23.33
C GLU A 311 -2.70 -5.94 22.36
N LYS A 312 -3.60 -6.56 21.59
CA LYS A 312 -3.24 -7.64 20.64
C LYS A 312 -2.52 -7.15 19.38
N LEU A 313 -2.54 -5.85 19.10
CA LEU A 313 -1.71 -5.25 18.06
C LEU A 313 -0.25 -5.11 18.47
N HIS A 314 0.03 -5.08 19.77
CA HIS A 314 1.40 -5.11 20.28
C HIS A 314 1.97 -6.53 20.15
N ILE A 315 3.19 -6.63 19.64
CA ILE A 315 3.93 -7.90 19.54
C ILE A 315 5.21 -7.73 20.35
N PRO A 316 5.38 -8.48 21.46
CA PRO A 316 6.62 -8.50 22.21
C PRO A 316 7.81 -8.89 21.33
N PRO A 317 9.03 -8.36 21.57
CA PRO A 317 10.19 -8.66 20.74
C PRO A 317 10.50 -10.16 20.57
N VAL A 318 10.31 -10.95 21.64
CA VAL A 318 10.54 -12.41 21.62
C VAL A 318 9.54 -13.10 20.68
N ASP A 319 8.26 -12.79 20.80
CA ASP A 319 7.21 -13.36 19.95
C ASP A 319 7.41 -12.96 18.48
N ARG A 320 7.79 -11.70 18.24
CA ARG A 320 8.13 -11.19 16.91
C ARG A 320 9.24 -12.01 16.26
N TYR A 321 10.34 -12.28 16.98
CA TYR A 321 11.43 -13.13 16.48
C TYR A 321 10.94 -14.53 16.11
N TRP A 322 10.20 -15.19 17.01
CA TRP A 322 9.72 -16.55 16.77
C TRP A 322 8.72 -16.64 15.62
N GLU A 323 7.84 -15.65 15.48
CA GLU A 323 6.91 -15.61 14.36
C GLU A 323 7.61 -15.38 13.02
N ILE A 324 8.65 -14.54 12.98
CA ILE A 324 9.44 -14.34 11.76
C ILE A 324 10.21 -15.61 11.41
N LYS A 325 10.84 -16.24 12.41
CA LYS A 325 11.55 -17.50 12.22
C LYS A 325 10.61 -18.60 11.71
N ASP A 326 9.44 -18.75 12.32
CA ASP A 326 8.41 -19.71 11.89
C ASP A 326 7.94 -19.45 10.46
N PHE A 327 7.78 -18.18 10.09
CA PHE A 327 7.43 -17.79 8.73
C PHE A 327 8.53 -18.15 7.73
N ILE A 328 9.80 -17.86 8.04
CA ILE A 328 10.93 -18.26 7.19
C ILE A 328 10.98 -19.79 7.05
N ASP A 329 11.02 -20.51 8.16
CA ASP A 329 11.24 -21.96 8.20
C ASP A 329 10.14 -22.74 7.47
N LYS A 330 8.88 -22.27 7.57
CA LYS A 330 7.73 -22.95 6.95
C LYS A 330 7.40 -22.47 5.55
N GLN A 331 7.60 -21.19 5.25
CA GLN A 331 7.02 -20.57 4.06
C GLN A 331 8.06 -20.20 3.02
N VAL A 332 9.29 -19.91 3.43
CA VAL A 332 10.36 -19.42 2.57
C VAL A 332 11.37 -20.55 2.32
N ASN A 333 11.14 -21.26 1.22
CA ASN A 333 12.05 -22.28 0.69
C ASN A 333 12.80 -21.72 -0.52
N GLU A 334 13.75 -22.50 -1.06
CA GLU A 334 14.30 -22.25 -2.39
C GLU A 334 13.15 -22.12 -3.40
N VAL A 335 13.18 -21.03 -4.18
CA VAL A 335 12.17 -20.76 -5.21
C VAL A 335 12.83 -20.86 -6.56
N GLU A 336 12.36 -21.81 -7.37
CA GLU A 336 12.71 -21.94 -8.78
C GLU A 336 11.47 -21.68 -9.64
N ILE A 337 11.55 -20.67 -10.50
CA ILE A 337 10.48 -20.30 -11.44
C ILE A 337 11.13 -19.90 -12.76
N GLU A 338 10.89 -20.65 -13.83
CA GLU A 338 11.27 -20.27 -15.21
C GLU A 338 12.75 -19.83 -15.35
N GLY A 339 13.68 -20.59 -14.75
CA GLY A 339 15.12 -20.30 -14.77
C GLY A 339 15.57 -19.19 -13.80
N LEU A 340 14.66 -18.62 -13.00
CA LEU A 340 14.99 -17.77 -11.86
C LEU A 340 15.14 -18.64 -10.61
N HIS A 341 16.34 -18.65 -10.05
CA HIS A 341 16.70 -19.36 -8.83
C HIS A 341 16.87 -18.35 -7.69
N VAL A 342 16.10 -18.52 -6.62
CA VAL A 342 16.13 -17.66 -5.44
C VAL A 342 16.63 -18.45 -4.25
N ASN A 343 17.70 -17.97 -3.62
CA ASN A 343 18.25 -18.54 -2.41
C ASN A 343 18.26 -17.52 -1.28
N ILE A 344 17.77 -17.97 -0.11
CA ILE A 344 17.62 -17.16 1.10
C ILE A 344 18.36 -17.87 2.23
N ILE A 345 19.42 -17.25 2.72
CA ILE A 345 20.21 -17.79 3.81
C ILE A 345 19.41 -17.65 5.10
N ARG A 346 19.13 -18.77 5.77
CA ARG A 346 18.24 -18.83 6.96
C ARG A 346 18.85 -18.27 8.23
N GLU A 347 20.16 -18.01 8.22
CA GLU A 347 20.84 -17.29 9.28
C GLU A 347 20.65 -15.78 9.03
N PRO A 348 19.79 -15.09 9.81
CA PRO A 348 19.63 -13.67 9.63
C PRO A 348 20.92 -12.98 10.07
N ARG A 349 21.27 -11.91 9.36
CA ARG A 349 22.16 -10.92 9.94
C ARG A 349 21.34 -10.16 10.99
N GLU A 350 21.72 -10.29 12.26
CA GLU A 350 21.21 -9.39 13.29
C GLU A 350 21.78 -8.00 13.01
N GLU A 351 21.01 -7.19 12.29
CA GLU A 351 21.36 -5.79 12.12
C GLU A 351 20.97 -5.05 13.40
N PRO A 352 21.94 -4.56 14.22
CA PRO A 352 21.59 -3.52 15.17
C PRO A 352 21.05 -2.36 14.33
N SER A 353 19.80 -1.94 14.54
CA SER A 353 19.33 -0.70 13.92
C SER A 353 20.14 0.47 14.52
N THR A 354 21.33 0.71 14.00
CA THR A 354 22.17 1.88 14.32
C THR A 354 21.65 3.11 13.59
N GLY A 355 20.75 2.93 12.62
CA GLY A 355 19.69 3.91 12.38
C GLY A 355 18.82 3.95 13.64
N LEU A 356 19.02 4.97 14.47
CA LEU A 356 18.08 5.39 15.50
C LEU A 356 16.64 5.38 14.93
N ALA A 357 15.93 4.27 15.04
CA ALA A 357 14.55 4.33 15.47
C ALA A 357 14.66 4.92 16.88
N LYS A 358 14.79 6.26 16.96
CA LYS A 358 14.74 6.99 18.22
C LYS A 358 13.53 6.40 18.94
N LEU A 359 13.76 5.78 20.10
CA LEU A 359 12.79 5.56 21.18
C LEU A 359 12.24 6.93 21.64
N ARG A 360 11.69 7.72 20.71
CA ARG A 360 10.97 8.97 20.96
C ARG A 360 9.45 8.75 20.93
N TYR A 361 8.99 7.50 20.85
CA TYR A 361 7.56 7.15 20.69
C TYR A 361 6.91 6.58 21.95
N ILE A 362 7.61 6.59 23.08
CA ILE A 362 7.05 6.38 24.40
C ILE A 362 7.75 7.39 25.32
N LYS A 363 7.01 8.35 25.87
CA LYS A 363 7.48 9.14 27.00
C LYS A 363 6.88 8.51 28.24
N LEU A 364 7.72 8.19 29.23
CA LEU A 364 7.26 7.93 30.59
C LEU A 364 6.77 9.28 31.13
N GLU A 365 5.46 9.44 31.30
CA GLU A 365 4.93 10.60 32.03
C GLU A 365 4.53 10.15 33.43
N PHE A 366 5.20 10.77 34.41
CA PHE A 366 5.04 10.84 35.87
C PHE A 366 4.21 9.77 36.61
N GLU A 367 4.75 9.35 37.76
CA GLU A 367 3.99 8.71 38.84
C GLU A 367 2.78 9.59 39.22
N THR A 368 1.57 9.10 38.98
CA THR A 368 0.39 9.66 39.65
C THR A 368 0.50 9.37 41.14
N THR A 369 0.01 10.27 41.98
CA THR A 369 0.06 10.23 43.44
C THR A 369 -0.54 8.96 44.09
N SER A 370 -1.20 8.10 43.32
CA SER A 370 -1.58 6.74 43.68
C SER A 370 -0.63 5.74 43.01
N GLY A 371 0.55 5.56 43.61
CA GLY A 371 1.60 4.70 43.07
C GLY A 371 1.12 3.28 42.75
N ASN A 372 1.36 2.86 41.50
CA ASN A 372 1.71 1.50 41.01
C ASN A 372 1.19 1.11 39.61
N GLU A 373 0.76 2.04 38.76
CA GLU A 373 0.53 1.71 37.35
C GLU A 373 1.26 2.65 36.39
N LEU A 374 2.14 2.06 35.58
CA LEU A 374 2.80 2.70 34.45
C LEU A 374 1.78 2.85 33.31
N TYR A 375 1.34 4.07 33.05
CA TYR A 375 0.47 4.35 31.91
C TYR A 375 1.31 4.54 30.63
N LEU A 376 1.02 3.73 29.60
CA LEU A 376 1.63 3.85 28.28
C LEU A 376 0.62 4.47 27.31
N SER A 377 0.87 5.69 26.83
CA SER A 377 0.05 6.33 25.81
C SER A 377 0.72 6.28 24.43
N VAL A 378 -0.07 5.98 23.39
CA VAL A 378 0.37 6.05 21.99
C VAL A 378 0.16 7.47 21.49
N ILE A 379 1.23 8.23 21.30
CA ILE A 379 1.14 9.57 20.71
C ILE A 379 0.89 9.43 19.20
N ARG A 380 -0.29 9.85 18.74
CA ARG A 380 -0.51 10.12 17.30
C ARG A 380 0.34 11.33 16.91
N TRP A 381 1.09 11.19 15.84
CA TRP A 381 2.05 12.20 15.41
C TRP A 381 1.34 13.42 14.84
N ASN A 382 1.63 14.58 15.42
CA ASN A 382 1.43 15.86 14.75
C ASN A 382 2.79 16.30 14.17
N PRO A 383 2.92 16.43 12.84
CA PRO A 383 4.12 16.95 12.20
C PRO A 383 4.59 18.28 12.80
N LYS A 384 3.65 19.12 13.29
CA LYS A 384 3.94 20.41 13.91
C LYS A 384 4.76 20.29 15.19
N ASP A 385 4.47 19.31 16.04
CA ASP A 385 5.13 19.14 17.35
C ASP A 385 6.60 18.72 17.20
N LYS A 386 6.93 17.96 16.14
CA LYS A 386 8.31 17.58 15.81
C LYS A 386 9.12 18.77 15.34
N ILE A 387 8.54 19.59 14.47
CA ILE A 387 9.16 20.81 13.96
C ILE A 387 9.45 21.76 15.12
N GLN A 388 8.47 21.96 15.99
CA GLN A 388 8.58 22.82 17.16
C GLN A 388 9.61 22.30 18.19
N GLN A 389 9.75 20.98 18.33
CA GLN A 389 10.78 20.36 19.19
C GLN A 389 12.23 20.66 18.73
N TYR A 390 12.42 20.97 17.44
CA TYR A 390 13.73 21.27 16.86
C TYR A 390 13.85 22.73 16.40
N ALA A 391 12.86 23.56 16.74
CA ALA A 391 12.93 25.00 16.68
C ALA A 391 14.27 25.50 17.24
N GLU A 392 14.89 26.46 16.57
CA GLU A 392 16.18 27.07 16.93
C GLU A 392 17.40 26.13 16.87
N ARG A 393 17.24 24.85 16.53
CA ARG A 393 18.32 23.85 16.42
C ARG A 393 18.53 23.31 15.01
N VAL A 394 17.60 23.58 14.11
CA VAL A 394 17.62 23.12 12.72
C VAL A 394 17.45 24.35 11.83
N LYS A 395 18.40 24.53 10.92
CA LYS A 395 18.29 25.46 9.81
C LYS A 395 17.81 24.69 8.58
N LEU A 396 16.76 25.16 7.94
CA LEU A 396 16.23 24.57 6.71
C LEU A 396 16.59 25.44 5.51
N LEU A 397 17.27 24.86 4.53
CA LEU A 397 17.47 25.47 3.22
C LEU A 397 16.36 25.02 2.29
N VAL A 398 15.53 25.96 1.82
CA VAL A 398 14.47 25.67 0.84
C VAL A 398 14.91 26.21 -0.52
N LEU A 399 15.14 25.28 -1.44
CA LEU A 399 15.49 25.57 -2.83
C LEU A 399 14.23 25.59 -3.69
N ILE A 400 13.92 26.74 -4.27
CA ILE A 400 12.70 26.96 -5.06
C ILE A 400 13.07 26.96 -6.54
N ILE A 401 12.54 26.01 -7.31
CA ILE A 401 12.80 25.89 -8.75
C ILE A 401 11.50 26.12 -9.50
N GLY A 402 11.43 27.22 -10.26
CA GLY A 402 10.22 27.59 -10.99
C GLY A 402 9.23 28.43 -10.16
N ARG A 403 7.92 28.19 -10.32
CA ARG A 403 6.87 29.00 -9.66
C ARG A 403 6.73 28.62 -8.19
N PHE A 404 6.76 29.62 -7.33
CA PHE A 404 6.57 29.48 -5.89
C PHE A 404 5.08 29.36 -5.59
N ASP A 405 4.64 28.18 -5.16
CA ASP A 405 3.24 27.88 -4.88
C ASP A 405 2.80 28.46 -3.52
N ASN A 406 1.53 28.88 -3.42
CA ASN A 406 0.96 29.45 -2.19
C ASN A 406 0.97 28.46 -1.02
N ASP A 407 0.89 27.16 -1.34
CA ASP A 407 0.98 26.10 -0.34
C ASP A 407 2.38 25.98 0.28
N ILE A 408 3.44 26.22 -0.51
CA ILE A 408 4.82 26.25 -0.02
C ILE A 408 5.05 27.48 0.84
N LYS A 409 4.52 28.64 0.42
CA LYS A 409 4.58 29.87 1.21
C LYS A 409 3.90 29.70 2.58
N LYS A 410 2.70 29.13 2.61
CA LYS A 410 1.95 28.88 3.85
C LYS A 410 2.67 27.88 4.76
N LEU A 411 3.29 26.86 4.17
CA LEU A 411 4.11 25.90 4.91
C LEU A 411 5.32 26.60 5.56
N ILE A 412 6.06 27.42 4.81
CA ILE A 412 7.20 28.20 5.31
C ILE A 412 6.77 29.15 6.44
N GLU A 413 5.71 29.94 6.22
CA GLU A 413 5.18 30.86 7.24
C GLU A 413 4.77 30.13 8.51
N ASP A 414 4.21 28.93 8.39
CA ASP A 414 3.87 28.10 9.55
C ASP A 414 5.13 27.56 10.24
N LEU A 415 6.17 27.17 9.50
CA LEU A 415 7.45 26.71 10.06
C LEU A 415 8.23 27.83 10.77
N GLU A 416 8.25 29.05 10.23
CA GLU A 416 8.88 30.24 10.83
C GLU A 416 8.22 30.61 12.17
N LYS A 417 6.88 30.51 12.27
CA LYS A 417 6.14 30.72 13.53
C LYS A 417 6.57 29.77 14.64
N TYR A 418 7.12 28.61 14.28
CA TYR A 418 7.63 27.64 15.24
C TYR A 418 9.10 27.87 15.60
N GLY A 419 9.76 28.95 15.15
CA GLY A 419 11.14 29.26 15.51
C GLY A 419 12.20 28.46 14.72
N VAL A 420 11.82 27.88 13.58
CA VAL A 420 12.78 27.25 12.66
C VAL A 420 13.43 28.34 11.82
N GLU A 421 14.76 28.38 11.77
CA GLU A 421 15.48 29.29 10.87
C GLU A 421 15.39 28.74 9.44
N ILE A 422 14.76 29.49 8.54
CA ILE A 422 14.56 29.08 7.15
C ILE A 422 15.31 30.03 6.23
N GLU A 423 16.15 29.47 5.38
CA GLU A 423 16.82 30.18 4.31
C GLU A 423 16.17 29.81 2.98
N HIS A 424 15.78 30.83 2.21
CA HIS A 424 15.19 30.65 0.89
C HIS A 424 16.22 30.98 -0.19
N ARG A 425 16.44 30.05 -1.12
CA ARG A 425 17.17 30.35 -2.36
C ARG A 425 16.32 30.02 -3.57
N LYS A 426 16.12 31.03 -4.41
CA LYS A 426 15.40 30.88 -5.67
C LYS A 426 16.39 30.49 -6.76
N LEU A 427 16.15 29.34 -7.38
CA LEU A 427 16.94 28.86 -8.50
C LEU A 427 16.23 29.18 -9.81
N GLU A 428 17.00 29.48 -10.83
CA GLU A 428 16.46 29.62 -12.17
C GLU A 428 15.82 28.31 -12.64
N PRO A 429 14.77 28.34 -13.48
CA PRO A 429 14.16 27.13 -14.00
C PRO A 429 15.19 26.28 -14.75
N LEU A 430 15.47 25.08 -14.24
CA LEU A 430 16.45 24.17 -14.84
C LEU A 430 15.79 23.33 -15.93
N THR A 431 16.43 23.25 -17.09
CA THR A 431 15.93 22.53 -18.28
C THR A 431 16.39 21.06 -18.35
N ARG A 432 17.25 20.58 -17.42
CA ARG A 432 17.78 19.19 -17.36
C ARG A 432 18.12 18.76 -15.91
N GLU A 433 17.93 17.47 -15.57
CA GLU A 433 18.19 16.87 -14.24
C GLU A 433 19.68 16.88 -13.82
N GLU A 434 20.62 16.74 -14.77
CA GLU A 434 22.07 16.76 -14.47
C GLU A 434 22.54 18.13 -13.93
N ASN A 435 21.82 19.20 -14.30
CA ASN A 435 22.03 20.53 -13.74
C ASN A 435 21.38 20.66 -12.35
N LEU A 436 20.32 19.91 -12.05
CA LEU A 436 19.61 19.99 -10.77
C LEU A 436 20.47 19.47 -9.61
N GLU A 437 21.06 18.29 -9.76
CA GLU A 437 21.86 17.68 -8.69
C GLU A 437 23.13 18.50 -8.40
N ASN A 438 23.84 18.94 -9.45
CA ASN A 438 25.01 19.80 -9.31
C ASN A 438 24.67 21.19 -8.76
N THR A 439 23.52 21.77 -9.16
CA THR A 439 23.06 23.05 -8.62
C THR A 439 22.68 22.91 -7.15
N ILE A 440 21.96 21.85 -6.76
CA ILE A 440 21.61 21.57 -5.36
C ILE A 440 22.88 21.36 -4.52
N LYS A 441 23.83 20.54 -4.98
CA LYS A 441 25.10 20.29 -4.27
C LYS A 441 25.89 21.58 -4.06
N LYS A 442 25.98 22.45 -5.07
CA LYS A 442 26.63 23.76 -4.95
C LYS A 442 25.94 24.64 -3.91
N GLN A 443 24.60 24.70 -3.95
CA GLN A 443 23.81 25.54 -3.04
C GLN A 443 23.76 25.02 -1.59
N ILE A 444 24.04 23.75 -1.34
CA ILE A 444 24.16 23.21 0.02
C ILE A 444 25.55 23.53 0.62
N ASN A 445 26.58 23.65 -0.23
CA ASN A 445 27.96 23.87 0.18
C ASN A 445 28.37 25.36 0.30
N ASP A 446 27.62 26.26 -0.34
CA ASP A 446 27.68 27.72 -0.19
C ASP A 446 26.82 28.18 1.00
#